data_AF-A0A1V4QRE1-F1
#
_entry.id   AF-A0A1V4QRE1-F1
#
_cell.length_a   1.000
_cell.length_b   1.000
_cell.length_c   1.000
_cell.angle_alpha   90.00
_cell.angle_beta   90.00
_cell.angle_gamma   90.00
#
_symmetry.space_group_name_H-M   'P 1'
#
loop_
_entity.id
_entity.type
_entity.pdbx_description
1 polymer ?
#
loop_
_entity_poly.entity_id
_entity_poly.type
_entity_poly.pdbx_seq_one_letter_code
_entity_poly.pdbx_strand_id
1 'polypeptide(L)'
;MRVSEDVRESRCYNGIIPMESQVAGASFTVDDELVAASALDPAGYPQAGRTGGRAHSEISLARLVVGDGTFTVIAGPCAIEGYQQFGETAKVLKALGVKLIRGGAFKPRTSPYSFQGLQREGLAIISQVKAETGLCFVTELMSSELVEEVTAVADVVQIGSRNMQNFPLLKVAGKLNIPVLLKRGFGNTLHELLMAAEYIMNEGNQQVILCERGIRTFDPAQRNTLDLMAVPILKSVTHLPVIVDPSHALGKREFVPQAVKAALAVGADGVLVEVHPRPEEALSDGRQSITPQTLAGLIGELKPLAAAAGRELA
;
A
#
# COMPACT_ATOMS: atom_id res chain seq x y z
N MET A 1 -50.62 -25.17 -40.02
CA MET A 1 -50.30 -24.57 -38.72
C MET A 1 -48.83 -24.15 -38.79
N ARG A 2 -48.57 -22.85 -38.95
CA ARG A 2 -47.21 -22.31 -39.11
C ARG A 2 -46.49 -22.39 -37.77
N VAL A 3 -45.34 -23.05 -37.73
CA VAL A 3 -44.40 -22.98 -36.61
C VAL A 3 -43.58 -21.70 -36.83
N SER A 4 -43.74 -20.73 -35.94
CA SER A 4 -42.89 -19.53 -35.89
C SER A 4 -41.61 -19.88 -35.14
N GLU A 5 -40.50 -19.99 -35.88
CA GLU A 5 -39.15 -19.97 -35.33
C GLU A 5 -38.82 -18.54 -34.90
N ASP A 6 -38.68 -18.31 -33.60
CA ASP A 6 -38.18 -17.06 -33.03
C ASP A 6 -36.72 -17.29 -32.63
N VAL A 7 -35.82 -17.31 -33.62
CA VAL A 7 -34.37 -17.35 -33.40
C VAL A 7 -33.89 -15.91 -33.25
N ARG A 8 -33.87 -15.40 -32.02
CA ARG A 8 -33.23 -14.13 -31.70
C ARG A 8 -31.71 -14.34 -31.57
N GLU A 9 -31.01 -13.87 -32.59
CA GLU A 9 -29.61 -13.43 -32.67
C GLU A 9 -28.72 -13.71 -31.44
N SER A 10 -28.01 -14.84 -31.49
CA SER A 10 -26.76 -15.02 -30.76
C SER A 10 -25.66 -14.17 -31.41
N ARG A 11 -25.19 -13.13 -30.70
CA ARG A 11 -24.04 -12.33 -31.14
C ARG A 11 -22.79 -13.21 -31.21
N CYS A 12 -22.29 -13.48 -32.42
CA CYS A 12 -20.95 -14.00 -32.64
C CYS A 12 -19.93 -12.86 -32.53
N TYR A 13 -19.06 -12.91 -31.52
CA TYR A 13 -17.82 -12.15 -31.52
C TYR A 13 -16.78 -12.91 -32.35
N ASN A 14 -16.47 -12.42 -33.55
CA ASN A 14 -15.35 -12.91 -34.35
C ASN A 14 -14.05 -12.28 -33.84
N GLY A 15 -13.32 -12.99 -32.98
CA GLY A 15 -11.93 -12.66 -32.67
C GLY A 15 -11.00 -13.27 -33.71
N ILE A 16 -10.27 -12.42 -34.45
CA ILE A 16 -9.17 -12.84 -35.32
C ILE A 16 -7.97 -13.10 -34.41
N ILE A 17 -7.39 -14.30 -34.46
CA ILE A 17 -6.14 -14.64 -33.77
C ILE A 17 -4.99 -14.52 -34.77
N PRO A 18 -4.04 -13.56 -34.62
CA PRO A 18 -2.71 -13.73 -35.19
C PRO A 18 -1.83 -14.46 -34.17
N MET A 19 -1.26 -15.57 -34.62
CA MET A 19 -0.27 -16.33 -33.88
C MET A 19 1.10 -15.68 -34.12
N GLU A 20 1.70 -15.06 -33.10
CA GLU A 20 3.13 -14.73 -33.13
C GLU A 20 3.82 -15.18 -31.83
N SER A 21 4.79 -16.06 -32.00
CA SER A 21 5.69 -16.55 -30.98
C SER A 21 6.88 -15.60 -30.83
N GLN A 22 7.12 -15.07 -29.63
CA GLN A 22 8.46 -14.71 -29.16
C GLN A 22 8.47 -14.51 -27.64
N VAL A 23 9.18 -15.39 -26.93
CA VAL A 23 9.53 -15.22 -25.52
C VAL A 23 10.81 -14.42 -25.46
N ALA A 24 10.74 -13.14 -25.11
CA ALA A 24 11.90 -12.32 -24.80
C ALA A 24 11.54 -11.24 -23.77
N GLY A 25 12.05 -11.39 -22.54
CA GLY A 25 11.94 -10.42 -21.44
C GLY A 25 10.58 -10.45 -20.76
N ALA A 26 10.50 -10.99 -19.55
CA ALA A 26 9.27 -10.94 -18.76
C ALA A 26 9.03 -9.52 -18.22
N SER A 27 8.57 -8.60 -19.07
CA SER A 27 7.78 -7.47 -18.62
C SER A 27 6.37 -7.98 -18.39
N PHE A 28 5.88 -7.90 -17.16
CA PHE A 28 4.48 -8.16 -16.84
C PHE A 28 3.61 -7.01 -17.36
N THR A 29 3.45 -6.90 -18.68
CA THR A 29 2.45 -6.02 -19.29
C THR A 29 1.12 -6.75 -19.23
N VAL A 30 0.18 -6.23 -18.46
CA VAL A 30 -1.22 -6.67 -18.53
C VAL A 30 -1.74 -6.24 -19.90
N ASP A 31 -2.21 -7.18 -20.72
CA ASP A 31 -2.80 -6.88 -22.02
C ASP A 31 -3.98 -5.89 -21.87
N ASP A 32 -3.98 -4.82 -22.66
CA ASP A 32 -5.03 -3.80 -22.67
C ASP A 32 -6.42 -4.41 -22.95
N GLU A 33 -6.50 -5.53 -23.68
CA GLU A 33 -7.75 -6.26 -23.93
C GLU A 33 -8.32 -6.94 -22.67
N LEU A 34 -7.48 -7.33 -21.70
CA LEU A 34 -7.94 -7.92 -20.44
C LEU A 34 -8.55 -6.86 -19.51
N VAL A 35 -8.08 -5.61 -19.61
CA VAL A 35 -8.56 -4.46 -18.83
C VAL A 35 -9.98 -4.08 -19.21
N ALA A 36 -10.33 -4.19 -20.49
CA ALA A 36 -11.66 -3.87 -21.02
C ALA A 36 -12.80 -4.75 -20.45
N ALA A 37 -12.47 -5.90 -19.84
CA ALA A 37 -13.45 -6.75 -19.15
C ALA A 37 -13.68 -6.37 -17.67
N SER A 38 -12.86 -5.46 -17.12
CA SER A 38 -13.05 -4.93 -15.77
C SER A 38 -13.93 -3.68 -15.83
N ALA A 39 -14.84 -3.52 -14.87
CA ALA A 39 -15.71 -2.34 -14.77
C ALA A 39 -14.95 -1.03 -14.39
N LEU A 40 -13.64 -0.96 -14.65
CA LEU A 40 -12.73 0.11 -14.26
C LEU A 40 -12.08 0.71 -15.52
N ASP A 41 -12.80 1.61 -16.18
CA ASP A 41 -12.27 2.41 -17.29
C ASP A 41 -11.33 3.51 -16.73
N PRO A 42 -10.06 3.59 -17.17
CA PRO A 42 -9.16 4.69 -16.81
C PRO A 42 -9.76 6.08 -17.03
N ALA A 43 -10.61 6.27 -18.04
CA ALA A 43 -11.27 7.55 -18.33
C ALA A 43 -12.28 7.98 -17.24
N GLY A 44 -12.72 7.04 -16.39
CA GLY A 44 -13.56 7.33 -15.22
C GLY A 44 -12.82 8.02 -14.08
N TYR A 45 -11.49 8.16 -14.17
CA TYR A 45 -10.63 8.73 -13.13
C TYR A 45 -9.77 9.86 -13.72
N PRO A 46 -10.28 11.11 -13.77
CA PRO A 46 -9.60 12.20 -14.47
C PRO A 46 -8.20 12.52 -13.93
N GLN A 47 -7.97 12.34 -12.63
CA GLN A 47 -6.69 12.64 -11.99
C GLN A 47 -5.79 11.42 -11.86
N ALA A 48 -6.34 10.28 -11.44
CA ALA A 48 -5.61 9.06 -11.12
C ALA A 48 -5.53 8.08 -12.30
N GLY A 49 -6.43 8.19 -13.27
CA GLY A 49 -6.54 7.27 -14.40
C GLY A 49 -5.34 7.33 -15.34
N ARG A 50 -4.95 6.17 -15.84
CA ARG A 50 -3.91 6.01 -16.84
C ARG A 50 -4.47 6.30 -18.24
N THR A 51 -4.84 7.54 -18.49
CA THR A 51 -5.31 8.02 -19.79
C THR A 51 -4.18 8.66 -20.59
N GLY A 52 -4.27 8.61 -21.92
CA GLY A 52 -3.35 9.36 -22.81
C GLY A 52 -1.87 8.97 -22.73
N GLY A 53 -1.55 7.73 -22.35
CA GLY A 53 -0.16 7.26 -22.26
C GLY A 53 0.63 7.83 -21.08
N ARG A 54 -0.07 8.34 -20.04
CA ARG A 54 0.56 8.88 -18.83
C ARG A 54 1.55 7.87 -18.24
N ALA A 55 2.77 8.33 -17.98
CA ALA A 55 3.80 7.56 -17.31
C ALA A 55 3.39 7.24 -15.86
N HIS A 56 3.93 6.16 -15.32
CA HIS A 56 3.76 5.83 -13.90
C HIS A 56 4.26 6.99 -13.03
N SER A 57 3.48 7.34 -12.00
CA SER A 57 3.87 8.34 -11.03
C SER A 57 5.00 7.82 -10.15
N GLU A 58 5.93 8.71 -9.87
CA GLU A 58 7.04 8.49 -8.95
C GLU A 58 6.93 9.49 -7.81
N ILE A 59 6.89 9.00 -6.57
CA ILE A 59 6.86 9.83 -5.37
C ILE A 59 8.28 9.98 -4.87
N SER A 60 8.87 11.14 -5.15
CA SER A 60 10.22 11.49 -4.72
C SER A 60 10.22 11.94 -3.27
N LEU A 61 10.92 11.20 -2.43
CA LEU A 61 11.27 11.57 -1.07
C LEU A 61 12.76 11.89 -1.01
N ALA A 62 13.23 12.49 0.08
CA ALA A 62 14.61 12.98 0.19
C ALA A 62 15.71 11.94 -0.13
N ARG A 63 15.42 10.64 -0.01
CA ARG A 63 16.40 9.54 -0.13
C ARG A 63 15.96 8.36 -0.97
N LEU A 64 14.72 8.36 -1.46
CA LEU A 64 14.13 7.26 -2.20
C LEU A 64 13.02 7.77 -3.13
N VAL A 65 12.72 6.96 -4.14
CA VAL A 65 11.57 7.14 -5.01
C VAL A 65 10.67 5.93 -4.82
N VAL A 66 9.38 6.18 -4.55
CA VAL A 66 8.35 5.14 -4.52
C VAL A 66 7.59 5.17 -5.84
N GLY A 67 7.64 4.09 -6.61
CA GLY A 67 6.96 4.04 -7.91
C GLY A 67 7.56 2.97 -8.81
N ASP A 68 7.48 3.23 -10.11
CA ASP A 68 7.97 2.29 -11.12
C ASP A 68 9.48 2.05 -10.99
N GLY A 69 9.93 0.86 -11.32
CA GLY A 69 11.34 0.46 -11.20
C GLY A 69 11.85 0.19 -9.78
N THR A 70 11.20 0.64 -8.70
CA THR A 70 11.65 0.39 -7.31
C THR A 70 10.67 -0.48 -6.52
N PHE A 71 11.16 -1.44 -5.74
CA PHE A 71 10.36 -2.17 -4.75
C PHE A 71 10.69 -1.64 -3.36
N THR A 72 9.88 -0.72 -2.86
CA THR A 72 10.15 -0.03 -1.58
C THR A 72 9.72 -0.88 -0.38
N VAL A 73 10.62 -1.11 0.58
CA VAL A 73 10.26 -1.73 1.87
C VAL A 73 10.01 -0.65 2.91
N ILE A 74 8.75 -0.47 3.30
CA ILE A 74 8.36 0.37 4.43
C ILE A 74 8.17 -0.55 5.65
N ALA A 75 8.97 -0.37 6.69
CA ALA A 75 8.96 -1.27 7.85
C ALA A 75 8.92 -0.53 9.17
N GLY A 76 8.37 -1.13 10.22
CA GLY A 76 8.40 -0.56 11.56
C GLY A 76 7.25 -1.04 12.43
N PRO A 77 7.23 -0.67 13.71
CA PRO A 77 6.28 -1.21 14.68
C PRO A 77 4.86 -0.69 14.47
N CYS A 78 3.89 -1.48 14.95
CA CYS A 78 2.47 -1.15 14.82
C CYS A 78 2.12 0.20 15.47
N ALA A 79 2.61 0.37 16.69
CA ALA A 79 2.48 1.54 17.52
C ALA A 79 3.87 1.93 18.03
N ILE A 80 4.05 3.20 18.37
CA ILE A 80 5.22 3.65 19.11
C ILE A 80 4.94 3.39 20.58
N GLU A 81 5.74 2.52 21.20
CA GLU A 81 5.54 2.08 22.58
C GLU A 81 6.52 2.75 23.55
N GLY A 82 7.57 3.35 23.02
CA GLY A 82 8.56 4.15 23.75
C GLY A 82 9.81 4.40 22.92
N TYR A 83 10.67 5.30 23.38
CA TYR A 83 11.88 5.67 22.65
C TYR A 83 12.83 4.49 22.43
N GLN A 84 13.03 3.64 23.46
CA GLN A 84 13.93 2.49 23.34
C GLN A 84 13.45 1.52 22.24
N GLN A 85 12.18 1.09 22.33
CA GLN A 85 11.56 0.19 21.36
C GLN A 85 11.64 0.76 19.94
N PHE A 86 11.29 2.03 19.77
CA PHE A 86 11.22 2.66 18.46
C PHE A 86 12.59 2.97 17.87
N GLY A 87 13.48 3.55 18.68
CA GLY A 87 14.82 3.96 18.27
C GLY A 87 15.75 2.77 17.97
N GLU A 88 15.70 1.70 18.77
CA GLU A 88 16.43 0.46 18.46
C GLU A 88 15.95 -0.15 17.15
N THR A 89 14.62 -0.23 16.95
CA THR A 89 14.04 -0.72 15.69
C THR A 89 14.51 0.11 14.51
N ALA A 90 14.47 1.44 14.62
CA ALA A 90 14.91 2.34 13.54
C ALA A 90 16.39 2.17 13.18
N LYS A 91 17.28 2.00 14.17
CA LYS A 91 18.70 1.75 13.94
C LYS A 91 18.93 0.43 13.18
N VAL A 92 18.21 -0.63 13.58
CA VAL A 92 18.29 -1.94 12.89
C VAL A 92 17.76 -1.83 11.47
N LEU A 93 16.59 -1.23 11.26
CA LEU A 93 16.00 -1.05 9.94
C LEU A 93 16.92 -0.25 9.00
N LYS A 94 17.51 0.84 9.49
CA LYS A 94 18.51 1.61 8.74
C LYS A 94 19.71 0.75 8.33
N ALA A 95 20.22 -0.10 9.23
CA ALA A 95 21.33 -0.99 8.92
C ALA A 95 20.98 -2.05 7.88
N LEU A 96 19.69 -2.42 7.77
CA LEU A 96 19.17 -3.30 6.71
C LEU A 96 18.92 -2.57 5.38
N GLY A 97 19.20 -1.27 5.31
CA GLY A 97 19.00 -0.45 4.11
C GLY A 97 17.59 0.09 3.94
N VAL A 98 16.68 -0.13 4.90
CA VAL A 98 15.34 0.46 4.88
C VAL A 98 15.46 1.98 4.98
N LYS A 99 14.76 2.70 4.11
CA LYS A 99 14.78 4.17 4.07
C LYS A 99 13.49 4.80 4.58
N LEU A 100 12.39 4.04 4.63
CA LEU A 100 11.08 4.47 5.08
C LEU A 100 10.65 3.66 6.31
N ILE A 101 10.57 4.32 7.46
CA ILE A 101 10.06 3.71 8.69
C ILE A 101 8.61 4.11 8.94
N ARG A 102 7.81 3.17 9.41
CA ARG A 102 6.43 3.43 9.83
C ARG A 102 6.30 3.34 11.35
N GLY A 103 5.43 4.16 11.94
CA GLY A 103 5.14 4.10 13.38
C GLY A 103 3.84 4.84 13.73
N GLY A 104 3.04 4.27 14.63
CA GLY A 104 1.70 4.78 14.93
C GLY A 104 1.71 5.51 16.27
N ALA A 105 1.70 6.84 16.24
CA ALA A 105 1.59 7.66 17.44
C ALA A 105 0.16 7.65 18.01
N PHE A 106 -0.84 7.63 17.12
CA PHE A 106 -2.26 7.52 17.44
C PHE A 106 -2.81 6.19 16.91
N LYS A 107 -3.66 5.51 17.68
CA LYS A 107 -4.20 4.19 17.28
C LYS A 107 -5.73 4.18 17.22
N PRO A 108 -6.36 3.91 16.05
CA PRO A 108 -7.80 3.70 15.97
C PRO A 108 -8.14 2.30 16.51
N ARG A 109 -8.51 2.22 17.78
CA ARG A 109 -8.84 0.95 18.43
C ARG A 109 -10.34 0.66 18.38
N THR A 110 -10.68 -0.60 18.12
CA THR A 110 -12.07 -1.08 18.24
C THR A 110 -12.54 -1.04 19.69
N SER A 111 -11.63 -1.27 20.65
CA SER A 111 -11.93 -1.18 22.08
C SER A 111 -11.31 0.09 22.68
N PRO A 112 -12.08 0.90 23.43
CA PRO A 112 -11.55 2.10 24.09
C PRO A 112 -10.56 1.79 25.23
N TYR A 113 -10.56 0.56 25.75
CA TYR A 113 -9.67 0.12 26.84
C TYR A 113 -8.29 -0.34 26.34
N SER A 114 -8.12 -0.44 25.04
CA SER A 114 -6.83 -0.80 24.45
C SER A 114 -5.86 0.38 24.47
N PHE A 115 -4.56 0.09 24.33
CA PHE A 115 -3.54 1.13 24.15
C PHE A 115 -3.88 2.05 22.97
N GLN A 116 -4.02 3.36 23.24
CA GLN A 116 -4.43 4.38 22.28
C GLN A 116 -3.25 5.01 21.51
N GLY A 117 -2.02 4.60 21.81
CA GLY A 117 -0.80 5.23 21.33
C GLY A 117 -0.27 6.29 22.31
N LEU A 118 1.01 6.64 22.19
CA LEU A 118 1.66 7.70 22.97
C LEU A 118 1.28 9.13 22.53
N GLN A 119 0.49 9.26 21.46
CA GLN A 119 0.00 10.55 20.96
C GLN A 119 1.15 11.54 20.73
N ARG A 120 1.10 12.74 21.33
CA ARG A 120 2.12 13.79 21.18
C ARG A 120 3.51 13.35 21.65
N GLU A 121 3.60 12.52 22.69
CA GLU A 121 4.88 11.94 23.11
C GLU A 121 5.43 11.00 22.03
N GLY A 122 4.56 10.23 21.39
CA GLY A 122 4.91 9.40 20.24
C GLY A 122 5.47 10.24 19.08
N LEU A 123 4.87 11.41 18.79
CA LEU A 123 5.38 12.34 17.77
C LEU A 123 6.74 12.93 18.15
N ALA A 124 6.97 13.26 19.43
CA ALA A 124 8.28 13.73 19.89
C ALA A 124 9.37 12.65 19.72
N ILE A 125 9.04 11.39 20.02
CA ILE A 125 9.92 10.24 19.77
C ILE A 125 10.24 10.12 18.27
N ILE A 126 9.25 10.32 17.39
CA ILE A 126 9.48 10.32 15.93
C ILE A 126 10.50 11.39 15.55
N SER A 127 10.30 12.64 15.99
CA SER A 127 11.21 13.75 15.67
C SER A 127 12.64 13.43 16.10
N GLN A 128 12.80 12.89 17.31
CA GLN A 128 14.13 12.53 17.82
C GLN A 128 14.77 11.42 16.98
N VAL A 129 14.05 10.32 16.74
CA VAL A 129 14.58 9.19 15.95
C VAL A 129 14.86 9.59 14.50
N LYS A 130 14.02 10.46 13.92
CA LYS A 130 14.24 11.02 12.58
C LYS A 130 15.53 11.83 12.52
N ALA A 131 15.80 12.68 13.51
CA ALA A 131 17.05 13.45 13.59
C ALA A 131 18.30 12.54 13.73
N GLU A 132 18.21 11.47 14.51
CA GLU A 132 19.33 10.54 14.74
C GLU A 132 19.61 9.62 13.54
N THR A 133 18.55 9.15 12.88
CA THR A 133 18.67 8.11 11.84
C THR A 133 18.65 8.68 10.43
N GLY A 134 17.98 9.81 10.20
CA GLY A 134 17.72 10.36 8.87
C GLY A 134 16.78 9.49 8.03
N LEU A 135 16.04 8.57 8.64
CA LEU A 135 14.98 7.81 7.98
C LEU A 135 13.79 8.72 7.67
N CYS A 136 13.12 8.45 6.55
CA CYS A 136 11.85 9.09 6.24
C CYS A 136 10.70 8.35 6.96
N PHE A 137 9.65 9.09 7.32
CA PHE A 137 8.61 8.64 8.23
C PHE A 137 7.23 8.53 7.60
N VAL A 138 6.56 7.40 7.86
CA VAL A 138 5.13 7.21 7.60
C VAL A 138 4.37 7.14 8.92
N THR A 139 3.44 8.08 9.12
CA THR A 139 2.54 8.09 10.29
C THR A 139 1.10 8.35 9.85
N GLU A 140 0.14 7.83 10.63
CA GLU A 140 -1.28 7.93 10.32
C GLU A 140 -1.88 9.25 10.80
N LEU A 141 -2.61 9.92 9.91
CA LEU A 141 -3.48 11.04 10.25
C LEU A 141 -4.89 10.51 10.50
N MET A 142 -5.37 10.61 11.74
CA MET A 142 -6.64 10.03 12.14
C MET A 142 -7.82 11.02 12.09
N SER A 143 -7.55 12.31 12.24
CA SER A 143 -8.54 13.38 12.23
C SER A 143 -7.91 14.69 11.74
N SER A 144 -8.75 15.62 11.28
CA SER A 144 -8.30 16.94 10.81
C SER A 144 -7.69 17.81 11.93
N GLU A 145 -7.99 17.51 13.19
CA GLU A 145 -7.46 18.22 14.36
C GLU A 145 -5.97 17.94 14.57
N LEU A 146 -5.47 16.81 14.08
CA LEU A 146 -4.09 16.37 14.28
C LEU A 146 -3.14 16.76 13.13
N VAL A 147 -3.63 17.56 12.16
CA VAL A 147 -2.89 17.89 10.94
C VAL A 147 -1.56 18.58 11.27
N GLU A 148 -1.60 19.60 12.13
CA GLU A 148 -0.40 20.35 12.49
C GLU A 148 0.66 19.44 13.12
N GLU A 149 0.30 18.66 14.14
CA GLU A 149 1.28 17.83 14.83
C GLU A 149 1.79 16.66 13.99
N VAL A 150 0.93 16.05 13.16
CA VAL A 150 1.32 14.93 12.29
C VAL A 150 2.22 15.41 11.15
N THR A 151 1.87 16.51 10.50
CA THR A 151 2.64 17.01 9.35
C THR A 151 3.98 17.61 9.74
N ALA A 152 4.16 18.00 11.01
CA ALA A 152 5.46 18.42 11.54
C ALA A 152 6.52 17.31 11.53
N VAL A 153 6.12 16.04 11.51
CA VAL A 153 7.04 14.88 11.60
C VAL A 153 6.98 13.94 10.40
N ALA A 154 5.83 13.86 9.74
CA ALA A 154 5.59 12.94 8.61
C ALA A 154 6.35 13.36 7.34
N ASP A 155 7.00 12.41 6.69
CA ASP A 155 7.42 12.54 5.28
C ASP A 155 6.37 11.96 4.33
N VAL A 156 5.54 11.05 4.83
CA VAL A 156 4.34 10.52 4.17
C VAL A 156 3.21 10.44 5.20
N VAL A 157 2.07 11.01 4.86
CA VAL A 157 0.85 10.91 5.68
C VAL A 157 0.08 9.67 5.28
N GLN A 158 -0.19 8.76 6.22
CA GLN A 158 -1.05 7.61 5.99
C GLN A 158 -2.51 7.96 6.32
N ILE A 159 -3.43 7.60 5.41
CA ILE A 159 -4.86 7.49 5.70
C ILE A 159 -5.19 6.00 5.83
N GLY A 160 -5.54 5.59 7.06
CA GLY A 160 -5.86 4.20 7.36
C GLY A 160 -7.17 3.73 6.74
N SER A 161 -7.34 2.41 6.61
CA SER A 161 -8.51 1.77 5.96
C SER A 161 -9.86 2.17 6.52
N ARG A 162 -9.94 2.52 7.81
CA ARG A 162 -11.19 2.99 8.45
C ARG A 162 -11.57 4.41 8.03
N ASN A 163 -10.61 5.19 7.55
CA ASN A 163 -10.77 6.55 7.08
C ASN A 163 -10.74 6.66 5.54
N MET A 164 -10.69 5.55 4.79
CA MET A 164 -10.64 5.59 3.33
C MET A 164 -11.84 6.34 2.71
N GLN A 165 -13.01 6.31 3.36
CA GLN A 165 -14.20 7.07 2.94
C GLN A 165 -14.52 8.26 3.85
N ASN A 166 -13.57 8.68 4.68
CA ASN A 166 -13.69 9.92 5.45
C ASN A 166 -13.36 11.10 4.52
N PHE A 167 -14.28 11.44 3.61
CA PHE A 167 -14.07 12.47 2.58
C PHE A 167 -13.63 13.83 3.13
N PRO A 168 -14.16 14.33 4.28
CA PRO A 168 -13.61 15.54 4.90
C PRO A 168 -12.11 15.43 5.21
N LEU A 169 -11.67 14.28 5.76
CA LEU A 169 -10.26 14.04 6.04
C LEU A 169 -9.43 13.88 4.76
N LEU A 170 -9.97 13.22 3.73
CA LEU A 170 -9.31 13.11 2.43
C LEU A 170 -9.08 14.47 1.79
N LYS A 171 -10.06 15.38 1.88
CA LYS A 171 -9.91 16.74 1.36
C LYS A 171 -8.84 17.53 2.11
N VAL A 172 -8.75 17.33 3.41
CA VAL A 172 -7.66 17.90 4.23
C VAL A 172 -6.31 17.34 3.77
N ALA A 173 -6.19 16.02 3.59
CA ALA A 173 -4.99 15.38 3.09
C ALA A 173 -4.60 15.86 1.68
N GLY A 174 -5.60 16.14 0.82
CA GLY A 174 -5.43 16.69 -0.52
C GLY A 174 -4.91 18.12 -0.59
N LYS A 175 -4.99 18.88 0.52
CA LYS A 175 -4.42 20.23 0.64
C LYS A 175 -3.01 20.24 1.23
N LEU A 176 -2.50 19.08 1.63
CA LEU A 176 -1.14 18.95 2.14
C LEU A 176 -0.14 18.91 0.99
N ASN A 177 1.04 19.48 1.19
CA ASN A 177 2.18 19.33 0.29
C ASN A 177 3.06 18.13 0.68
N ILE A 178 2.44 17.08 1.23
CA ILE A 178 3.11 15.86 1.72
C ILE A 178 2.47 14.66 1.03
N PRO A 179 3.24 13.67 0.54
CA PRO A 179 2.68 12.46 -0.04
C PRO A 179 1.68 11.74 0.88
N VAL A 180 0.63 11.17 0.29
CA VAL A 180 -0.44 10.46 1.01
C VAL A 180 -0.41 8.98 0.67
N LEU A 181 -0.24 8.13 1.68
CA LEU A 181 -0.43 6.68 1.57
C LEU A 181 -1.88 6.35 1.94
N LEU A 182 -2.69 6.00 0.94
CA LEU A 182 -4.10 5.70 1.08
C LEU A 182 -4.32 4.18 1.16
N LYS A 183 -4.72 3.69 2.34
CA LYS A 183 -5.07 2.28 2.52
C LYS A 183 -6.47 1.98 2.04
N ARG A 184 -6.63 0.89 1.27
CA ARG A 184 -7.94 0.35 0.89
C ARG A 184 -8.78 0.05 2.13
N GLY A 185 -10.04 0.42 2.11
CA GLY A 185 -11.04 0.03 3.10
C GLY A 185 -11.39 -1.44 2.91
N PHE A 186 -11.46 -2.21 4.00
CA PHE A 186 -11.67 -3.67 3.93
C PHE A 186 -13.04 -4.07 3.37
N GLY A 187 -13.99 -3.15 3.25
CA GLY A 187 -15.29 -3.38 2.62
C GLY A 187 -15.43 -2.76 1.23
N ASN A 188 -14.37 -2.20 0.67
CA ASN A 188 -14.45 -1.37 -0.52
C ASN A 188 -13.90 -2.03 -1.78
N THR A 189 -14.52 -1.67 -2.90
CA THR A 189 -14.09 -2.03 -4.26
C THR A 189 -12.85 -1.24 -4.69
N LEU A 190 -12.21 -1.65 -5.78
CA LEU A 190 -11.12 -0.88 -6.38
C LEU A 190 -11.63 0.45 -6.97
N HIS A 191 -12.86 0.49 -7.48
CA HIS A 191 -13.49 1.73 -7.93
C HIS A 191 -13.56 2.77 -6.80
N GLU A 192 -14.05 2.35 -5.62
CA GLU A 192 -14.15 3.24 -4.46
C GLU A 192 -12.78 3.68 -3.92
N LEU A 193 -11.76 2.82 -4.00
CA LEU A 193 -10.38 3.20 -3.67
C LEU A 193 -9.85 4.28 -4.61
N LEU A 194 -10.04 4.10 -5.93
CA LEU A 194 -9.61 5.09 -6.93
C LEU A 194 -10.38 6.41 -6.79
N MET A 195 -11.68 6.36 -6.51
CA MET A 195 -12.46 7.57 -6.22
C MET A 195 -11.97 8.26 -4.94
N ALA A 196 -11.59 7.53 -3.89
CA ALA A 196 -10.99 8.13 -2.71
C ALA A 196 -9.65 8.82 -3.02
N ALA A 197 -8.84 8.27 -3.93
CA ALA A 197 -7.64 8.94 -4.44
C ALA A 197 -7.98 10.21 -5.24
N GLU A 198 -9.01 10.17 -6.10
CA GLU A 198 -9.51 11.35 -6.82
C GLU A 198 -9.89 12.49 -5.85
N TYR A 199 -10.52 12.20 -4.71
CA TYR A 199 -10.84 13.23 -3.70
C TYR A 199 -9.59 13.95 -3.16
N ILE A 200 -8.49 13.22 -2.97
CA ILE A 200 -7.21 13.82 -2.53
C ILE A 200 -6.62 14.66 -3.66
N MET A 201 -6.54 14.09 -4.87
CA MET A 201 -5.90 14.71 -6.03
C MET A 201 -6.64 15.95 -6.53
N ASN A 202 -7.97 15.95 -6.47
CA ASN A 202 -8.82 17.07 -6.87
C ASN A 202 -8.68 18.30 -5.96
N GLU A 203 -8.15 18.14 -4.74
CA GLU A 203 -7.83 19.26 -3.85
C GLU A 203 -6.40 19.81 -4.06
N GLY A 204 -5.61 19.18 -4.95
CA GLY A 204 -4.32 19.67 -5.42
C GLY A 204 -3.14 18.73 -5.20
N ASN A 205 -3.24 17.75 -4.29
CA ASN A 205 -2.13 16.85 -3.98
C ASN A 205 -2.10 15.63 -4.89
N GLN A 206 -1.20 15.67 -5.88
CA GLN A 206 -1.01 14.60 -6.87
C GLN A 206 -0.12 13.45 -6.35
N GLN A 207 0.39 13.54 -5.11
CA GLN A 207 1.35 12.58 -4.55
C GLN A 207 0.64 11.51 -3.73
N VAL A 208 -0.05 10.57 -4.41
CA VAL A 208 -0.81 9.50 -3.75
C VAL A 208 -0.17 8.14 -4.00
N ILE A 209 -0.03 7.35 -2.93
CA ILE A 209 0.41 5.94 -2.94
C ILE A 209 -0.78 5.10 -2.50
N LEU A 210 -1.22 4.17 -3.34
CA LEU A 210 -2.30 3.23 -3.01
C LEU A 210 -1.74 2.06 -2.22
N CYS A 211 -2.46 1.60 -1.20
CA CYS A 211 -2.05 0.45 -0.40
C CYS A 211 -3.18 -0.58 -0.29
N GLU A 212 -3.00 -1.71 -0.98
CA GLU A 212 -3.81 -2.91 -0.79
C GLU A 212 -3.48 -3.54 0.57
N ARG A 213 -4.50 -3.95 1.33
CA ARG A 213 -4.33 -4.37 2.74
C ARG A 213 -5.31 -5.46 3.19
N GLY A 214 -5.93 -6.12 2.23
CA GLY A 214 -6.95 -7.14 2.38
C GLY A 214 -8.37 -6.61 2.52
N ILE A 215 -9.29 -7.39 1.96
CA ILE A 215 -10.74 -7.20 2.03
C ILE A 215 -11.39 -8.22 2.97
N ARG A 216 -12.53 -7.84 3.53
CA ARG A 216 -13.36 -8.73 4.34
C ARG A 216 -14.08 -9.70 3.42
N THR A 217 -13.96 -10.98 3.74
CA THR A 217 -14.66 -12.07 3.06
C THR A 217 -15.38 -12.93 4.10
N PHE A 218 -15.90 -14.08 3.69
CA PHE A 218 -16.53 -15.06 4.57
C PHE A 218 -15.49 -15.91 5.34
N ASP A 219 -14.22 -15.90 4.94
CA ASP A 219 -13.20 -16.81 5.47
C ASP A 219 -12.57 -16.28 6.78
N PRO A 220 -12.68 -17.01 7.91
CA PRO A 220 -12.06 -16.62 9.18
C PRO A 220 -10.58 -17.03 9.32
N ALA A 221 -10.01 -17.75 8.36
CA ALA A 221 -8.63 -18.25 8.44
C ALA A 221 -7.57 -17.13 8.47
N GLN A 222 -7.92 -15.93 8.00
CA GLN A 222 -7.07 -14.74 7.99
C GLN A 222 -7.87 -13.56 8.55
N ARG A 223 -7.18 -12.48 8.95
CA ARG A 223 -7.88 -11.26 9.44
C ARG A 223 -8.72 -10.62 8.32
N ASN A 224 -8.16 -10.56 7.12
CA ASN A 224 -8.78 -10.18 5.86
C ASN A 224 -8.16 -11.07 4.76
N THR A 225 -8.86 -11.27 3.65
CA THR A 225 -8.28 -11.92 2.48
C THR A 225 -7.44 -10.90 1.72
N LEU A 226 -6.14 -11.17 1.58
CA LEU A 226 -5.24 -10.32 0.80
C LEU A 226 -5.57 -10.45 -0.70
N ASP A 227 -6.09 -9.38 -1.30
CA ASP A 227 -6.45 -9.32 -2.72
C ASP A 227 -5.22 -8.93 -3.56
N LEU A 228 -4.30 -9.87 -3.79
CA LEU A 228 -3.08 -9.60 -4.56
C LEU A 228 -3.37 -9.19 -6.01
N MET A 229 -4.48 -9.63 -6.59
CA MET A 229 -4.88 -9.27 -7.95
C MET A 229 -5.29 -7.80 -8.07
N ALA A 230 -5.62 -7.13 -6.96
CA ALA A 230 -5.80 -5.68 -6.93
C ALA A 230 -4.58 -4.93 -7.49
N VAL A 231 -3.37 -5.45 -7.28
CA VAL A 231 -2.13 -4.80 -7.71
C VAL A 231 -2.05 -4.65 -9.23
N PRO A 232 -2.04 -5.74 -10.04
CA PRO A 232 -1.97 -5.61 -11.48
C PRO A 232 -3.21 -4.92 -12.08
N ILE A 233 -4.40 -5.11 -11.50
CA ILE A 233 -5.62 -4.41 -11.94
C ILE A 233 -5.51 -2.89 -11.72
N LEU A 234 -5.03 -2.45 -10.55
CA LEU A 234 -4.81 -1.03 -10.31
C LEU A 234 -3.73 -0.50 -11.24
N LYS A 235 -2.60 -1.19 -11.42
CA LYS A 235 -1.51 -0.74 -12.30
C LYS A 235 -1.90 -0.65 -13.78
N SER A 236 -2.94 -1.37 -14.22
CA SER A 236 -3.49 -1.23 -15.56
C SER A 236 -4.45 -0.04 -15.70
N VAL A 237 -5.07 0.40 -14.60
CA VAL A 237 -6.09 1.47 -14.59
C VAL A 237 -5.54 2.82 -14.17
N THR A 238 -4.57 2.85 -13.24
CA THR A 238 -4.00 4.07 -12.66
C THR A 238 -2.48 4.15 -12.87
N HIS A 239 -1.97 5.37 -12.94
CA HIS A 239 -0.53 5.63 -12.94
C HIS A 239 0.07 5.69 -11.52
N LEU A 240 -0.75 5.70 -10.46
CA LEU A 240 -0.28 5.83 -9.07
C LEU A 240 0.51 4.59 -8.62
N PRO A 241 1.52 4.75 -7.73
CA PRO A 241 2.18 3.60 -7.09
C PRO A 241 1.20 2.77 -6.27
N VAL A 242 1.36 1.44 -6.31
CA VAL A 242 0.53 0.48 -5.59
C VAL A 242 1.39 -0.41 -4.71
N ILE A 243 1.29 -0.27 -3.40
CA ILE A 243 2.00 -1.10 -2.41
C ILE A 243 1.04 -2.08 -1.72
N VAL A 244 1.60 -3.03 -0.97
CA VAL A 244 0.83 -4.05 -0.23
C VAL A 244 1.17 -4.04 1.27
N ASP A 245 0.16 -4.13 2.13
CA ASP A 245 0.29 -4.33 3.58
C ASP A 245 -0.11 -5.78 3.95
N PRO A 246 0.84 -6.73 3.92
CA PRO A 246 0.55 -8.12 4.24
C PRO A 246 0.31 -8.33 5.75
N SER A 247 0.92 -7.51 6.61
CA SER A 247 0.79 -7.64 8.07
C SER A 247 -0.65 -7.47 8.53
N HIS A 248 -1.30 -6.36 8.13
CA HIS A 248 -2.69 -6.11 8.52
C HIS A 248 -3.71 -6.90 7.70
N ALA A 249 -3.37 -7.30 6.47
CA ALA A 249 -4.21 -8.17 5.67
C ALA A 249 -4.35 -9.53 6.36
N LEU A 250 -3.23 -10.21 6.61
CA LEU A 250 -3.22 -11.58 7.09
C LEU A 250 -3.49 -11.68 8.60
N GLY A 251 -2.93 -10.75 9.39
CA GLY A 251 -2.99 -10.80 10.85
C GLY A 251 -2.16 -11.92 11.49
N LYS A 252 -1.20 -12.48 10.73
CA LYS A 252 -0.42 -13.66 11.09
C LYS A 252 1.01 -13.54 10.57
N ARG A 253 1.99 -13.44 11.48
CA ARG A 253 3.38 -13.13 11.14
C ARG A 253 4.06 -14.22 10.30
N GLU A 254 3.64 -15.47 10.45
CA GLU A 254 4.23 -16.64 9.78
C GLU A 254 4.03 -16.65 8.25
N PHE A 255 3.04 -15.89 7.77
CA PHE A 255 2.71 -15.77 6.34
C PHE A 255 3.20 -14.46 5.71
N VAL A 256 3.70 -13.51 6.51
CA VAL A 256 4.15 -12.20 6.03
C VAL A 256 5.29 -12.35 5.00
N PRO A 257 6.35 -13.15 5.23
CA PRO A 257 7.44 -13.28 4.25
C PRO A 257 6.98 -13.77 2.87
N GLN A 258 6.07 -14.75 2.83
CA GLN A 258 5.55 -15.32 1.59
C GLN A 258 4.67 -14.30 0.86
N ALA A 259 3.83 -13.57 1.60
CA ALA A 259 2.98 -12.54 1.01
C ALA A 259 3.78 -11.33 0.48
N VAL A 260 4.90 -10.97 1.12
CA VAL A 260 5.81 -9.93 0.60
C VAL A 260 6.45 -10.36 -0.73
N LYS A 261 6.91 -11.61 -0.83
CA LYS A 261 7.44 -12.15 -2.10
C LYS A 261 6.37 -12.19 -3.18
N ALA A 262 5.15 -12.58 -2.82
CA ALA A 262 4.02 -12.60 -3.74
C ALA A 262 3.66 -11.18 -4.22
N ALA A 263 3.67 -10.18 -3.33
CA ALA A 263 3.45 -8.78 -3.68
C ALA A 263 4.48 -8.28 -4.72
N LEU A 264 5.76 -8.59 -4.53
CA LEU A 264 6.81 -8.30 -5.52
C LEU A 264 6.52 -8.99 -6.86
N ALA A 265 6.18 -10.29 -6.82
CA ALA A 265 5.93 -11.07 -8.04
C ALA A 265 4.72 -10.59 -8.85
N VAL A 266 3.67 -10.07 -8.21
CA VAL A 266 2.51 -9.50 -8.90
C VAL A 266 2.70 -8.03 -9.31
N GLY A 267 3.89 -7.47 -9.09
CA GLY A 267 4.27 -6.14 -9.57
C GLY A 267 3.99 -4.96 -8.62
N ALA A 268 3.78 -5.21 -7.32
CA ALA A 268 3.56 -4.13 -6.34
C ALA A 268 4.81 -3.26 -6.20
N ASP A 269 4.65 -1.94 -6.05
CA ASP A 269 5.75 -0.96 -5.95
C ASP A 269 6.45 -0.95 -4.58
N GLY A 270 5.97 -1.79 -3.67
CA GLY A 270 6.54 -1.94 -2.35
C GLY A 270 5.62 -2.63 -1.38
N VAL A 271 6.06 -2.70 -0.14
CA VAL A 271 5.31 -3.29 0.96
C VAL A 271 5.39 -2.44 2.22
N LEU A 272 4.33 -2.51 3.03
CA LEU A 272 4.26 -1.96 4.37
C LEU A 272 4.21 -3.11 5.39
N VAL A 273 5.29 -3.32 6.14
CA VAL A 273 5.48 -4.48 7.01
C VAL A 273 5.62 -4.07 8.47
N GLU A 274 4.88 -4.75 9.35
CA GLU A 274 5.02 -4.54 10.80
C GLU A 274 6.21 -5.32 11.36
N VAL A 275 7.10 -4.59 12.05
CA VAL A 275 8.30 -5.14 12.68
C VAL A 275 8.34 -4.72 14.13
N HIS A 276 8.46 -5.68 15.04
CA HIS A 276 8.61 -5.42 16.47
C HIS A 276 9.79 -6.23 17.02
N PRO A 277 10.65 -5.67 17.89
CA PRO A 277 11.79 -6.39 18.46
C PRO A 277 11.35 -7.56 19.34
N ARG A 278 10.20 -7.43 20.02
CA ARG A 278 9.60 -8.47 20.87
C ARG A 278 8.11 -8.61 20.58
N PRO A 279 7.69 -9.25 19.48
CA PRO A 279 6.28 -9.26 19.07
C PRO A 279 5.31 -9.80 20.12
N GLU A 280 5.74 -10.72 20.99
CA GLU A 280 4.91 -11.28 22.07
C GLU A 280 4.59 -10.25 23.18
N GLU A 281 5.38 -9.20 23.31
CA GLU A 281 5.20 -8.15 24.33
C GLU A 281 4.57 -6.87 23.77
N ALA A 282 4.25 -6.84 22.47
CA ALA A 282 3.77 -5.63 21.80
C ALA A 282 2.39 -5.20 22.34
N LEU A 283 2.24 -3.89 22.58
CA LEU A 283 0.98 -3.27 23.04
C LEU A 283 -0.08 -3.17 21.93
N SER A 284 0.34 -3.37 20.67
CA SER A 284 -0.53 -3.42 19.51
C SER A 284 -0.02 -4.42 18.48
N ASP A 285 -0.92 -5.29 18.00
CA ASP A 285 -0.73 -6.06 16.77
C ASP A 285 0.56 -6.94 16.74
N GLY A 286 0.94 -7.46 17.91
CA GLY A 286 2.07 -8.39 18.06
C GLY A 286 1.94 -9.69 17.26
N ARG A 287 0.71 -10.15 16.97
CA ARG A 287 0.46 -11.40 16.24
C ARG A 287 0.97 -11.37 14.79
N GLN A 288 0.91 -10.22 14.13
CA GLN A 288 1.36 -10.04 12.75
C GLN A 288 2.73 -9.38 12.59
N SER A 289 3.28 -8.86 13.69
CA SER A 289 4.60 -8.23 13.68
C SER A 289 5.69 -9.30 13.52
N ILE A 290 6.52 -9.18 12.49
CA ILE A 290 7.71 -10.01 12.33
C ILE A 290 8.86 -9.44 13.16
N THR A 291 9.92 -10.23 13.36
CA THR A 291 11.12 -9.77 14.04
C THR A 291 12.06 -9.05 13.07
N PRO A 292 12.98 -8.19 13.56
CA PRO A 292 14.02 -7.61 12.71
C PRO A 292 14.89 -8.67 12.02
N GLN A 293 15.12 -9.81 12.67
CA GLN A 293 15.87 -10.94 12.10
C GLN A 293 15.12 -11.57 10.93
N THR A 294 13.80 -11.76 11.06
CA THR A 294 12.95 -12.24 9.97
C THR A 294 12.98 -11.26 8.79
N LEU A 295 12.89 -9.95 9.05
CA LEU A 295 12.98 -8.94 8.00
C LEU A 295 14.36 -8.96 7.31
N ALA A 296 15.44 -9.11 8.06
CA ALA A 296 16.79 -9.17 7.50
C ALA A 296 16.95 -10.34 6.51
N GLY A 297 16.47 -11.53 6.89
CA GLY A 297 16.43 -12.69 5.99
C GLY A 297 15.57 -12.43 4.75
N LEU A 298 14.39 -11.84 4.95
CA LEU A 298 13.47 -11.49 3.87
C LEU A 298 14.09 -10.49 2.88
N ILE A 299 14.77 -9.44 3.34
CA ILE A 299 15.48 -8.49 2.47
C ILE A 299 16.55 -9.19 1.63
N GLY A 300 17.31 -10.11 2.25
CA GLY A 300 18.30 -10.93 1.55
C GLY A 300 17.69 -11.75 0.42
N GLU A 301 16.50 -12.30 0.63
CA GLU A 301 15.75 -13.06 -0.38
C GLU A 301 15.07 -12.16 -1.44
N LEU A 302 14.62 -10.97 -1.06
CA LEU A 302 13.96 -10.03 -1.98
C LEU A 302 14.93 -9.42 -2.99
N LYS A 303 16.19 -9.21 -2.62
CA LYS A 303 17.18 -8.59 -3.51
C LYS A 303 17.33 -9.33 -4.86
N PRO A 304 17.60 -10.65 -4.91
CA PRO A 304 17.65 -11.37 -6.18
C PRO A 304 16.29 -11.45 -6.89
N LEU A 305 15.19 -11.52 -6.15
CA LEU A 305 13.85 -11.54 -6.76
C LEU A 305 13.50 -10.21 -7.43
N ALA A 306 13.83 -9.09 -6.79
CA ALA A 306 13.60 -7.75 -7.33
C ALA A 306 14.44 -7.56 -8.59
N ALA A 307 15.72 -7.93 -8.55
CA ALA A 307 16.59 -7.88 -9.72
C ALA A 307 16.05 -8.74 -10.88
N ALA A 308 15.56 -9.96 -10.61
CA ALA A 308 14.95 -10.83 -11.61
C ALA A 308 13.65 -10.24 -12.21
N ALA A 309 12.91 -9.45 -11.43
CA ALA A 309 11.74 -8.71 -11.87
C ALA A 309 12.07 -7.36 -12.54
N GLY A 310 13.36 -7.04 -12.75
CA GLY A 310 13.80 -5.78 -13.34
C GLY A 310 13.64 -4.57 -12.42
N ARG A 311 13.67 -4.78 -11.09
CA ARG A 311 13.44 -3.75 -10.07
C ARG A 311 14.61 -3.58 -9.12
N GLU A 312 14.80 -2.35 -8.66
CA GLU A 312 15.70 -2.02 -7.56
C GLU A 312 14.98 -2.21 -6.21
N LEU A 313 15.60 -2.92 -5.26
CA LEU A 313 15.10 -2.98 -3.89
C LEU A 313 15.47 -1.69 -3.15
N ALA A 314 14.47 -0.94 -2.68
CA ALA A 314 14.64 0.42 -2.14
C ALA A 314 14.22 0.57 -0.67
#